data_AF-A0A497HKL9-F1
#
_entry.id   AF-A0A497HKL9-F1
#
_cell.length_a   1.000
_cell.length_b   1.000
_cell.length_c   1.000
_cell.angle_alpha   90.00
_cell.angle_beta   90.00
_cell.angle_gamma   90.00
#
_symmetry.space_group_name_H-M   'P 1'
#
loop_
_entity.id
_entity.type
_entity.pdbx_description
1 polymer ?
#
loop_
_entity_poly.entity_id
_entity_poly.type
_entity_poly.pdbx_seq_one_letter_code
_entity_poly.pdbx_strand_id
1 'polypeptide(L)'
;MVKPLIYIVLFLFIALVFAFLKITEPDLSLIERFMSPERLEKRGKLYHAARKYEERGDFIKAAETYIKANSPECAAWAYEKAKLFDKAAECYEMIKEYKDASEAWEKAGNLKKAAEVLEKLAEKEEWYLEDAAKLWEKVDKEKAKEIWRKVAEYYEKEAKEEGAFYED
;
A
#
# COMPACT_ATOMS: atom_id res chain seq x y z
N MET A 1 33.26 46.90 -1.79
CA MET A 1 32.55 46.37 -0.60
C MET A 1 31.55 45.24 -0.87
N VAL A 2 31.18 44.93 -2.13
CA VAL A 2 30.14 43.91 -2.42
C VAL A 2 30.65 42.46 -2.33
N LYS A 3 31.94 42.21 -2.63
CA LYS A 3 32.55 40.87 -2.59
C LYS A 3 32.36 40.13 -1.24
N PRO A 4 32.65 40.71 -0.06
CA PRO A 4 32.42 40.03 1.23
C PRO A 4 30.95 39.73 1.50
N LEU A 5 30.04 40.59 1.04
CA LEU A 5 28.59 40.38 1.20
C LEU A 5 28.11 39.17 0.38
N ILE A 6 28.65 38.99 -0.83
CA ILE A 6 28.35 37.82 -1.68
C ILE A 6 28.78 36.51 -1.00
N TYR A 7 29.96 36.47 -0.37
CA TYR A 7 30.41 35.27 0.34
C TYR A 7 29.53 34.96 1.57
N ILE A 8 29.08 35.97 2.31
CA ILE A 8 28.18 35.80 3.45
C ILE A 8 26.82 35.26 2.98
N VAL A 9 26.26 35.83 1.91
CA VAL A 9 24.98 35.37 1.35
C VAL A 9 25.09 33.93 0.82
N LEU A 10 26.18 33.60 0.12
CA LEU A 10 26.45 32.24 -0.35
C LEU A 10 26.58 31.24 0.82
N PHE A 11 27.27 31.63 1.88
CA PHE A 11 27.40 30.81 3.09
C PHE A 11 26.06 30.55 3.75
N LEU A 12 25.22 31.58 3.92
CA LEU A 12 23.88 31.43 4.48
C LEU A 12 22.99 30.54 3.61
N PHE A 13 23.11 30.67 2.28
CA PHE A 13 22.39 29.80 1.36
C PHE A 13 22.81 28.33 1.48
N ILE A 14 24.12 28.05 1.53
CA ILE A 14 24.64 26.69 1.72
C ILE A 14 24.21 26.12 3.08
N ALA A 15 24.27 26.93 4.14
CA ALA A 15 23.83 26.53 5.48
C ALA A 15 22.32 26.20 5.51
N LEU A 16 21.51 26.98 4.80
CA LEU A 16 20.07 26.74 4.69
C LEU A 16 19.77 25.46 3.91
N VAL A 17 20.46 25.22 2.80
CA VAL A 17 20.35 23.95 2.05
C VAL A 17 20.77 22.78 2.93
N PHE A 18 21.89 22.88 3.64
CA PHE A 18 22.36 21.81 4.52
C PHE A 18 21.37 21.52 5.67
N ALA A 19 20.80 22.56 6.27
CA ALA A 19 19.76 22.42 7.30
C ALA A 19 18.51 21.75 6.73
N PHE A 20 18.05 22.18 5.55
CA PHE A 20 16.91 21.56 4.86
C PHE A 20 17.13 20.08 4.55
N LEU A 21 18.32 19.72 4.07
CA LEU A 21 18.68 18.33 3.79
C LEU A 21 18.62 17.45 5.05
N LYS A 22 19.06 17.97 6.21
CA LYS A 22 18.96 17.25 7.49
C LYS A 22 17.53 17.09 8.00
N ILE A 23 16.65 18.04 7.71
CA ILE A 23 15.24 17.96 8.11
C ILE A 23 14.51 16.88 7.30
N THR A 24 14.78 16.82 5.99
CA THR A 24 14.05 15.93 5.05
C THR A 24 14.58 14.51 5.04
N GLU A 25 15.89 14.32 5.13
CA GLU A 25 16.55 13.02 5.07
C GLU A 25 17.67 12.95 6.13
N PRO A 26 17.30 12.88 7.43
CA PRO A 26 18.28 12.89 8.53
C PRO A 26 19.20 11.66 8.49
N ASP A 27 18.71 10.56 7.94
CA ASP A 27 19.40 9.27 7.95
C ASP A 27 20.44 9.09 6.83
N LEU A 28 20.48 10.01 5.85
CA LEU A 28 21.46 9.97 4.75
C LEU A 28 22.57 11.01 4.97
N SER A 29 23.81 10.54 4.92
CA SER A 29 24.95 11.44 4.76
C SER A 29 25.00 12.04 3.34
N LEU A 30 25.72 13.15 3.19
CA LEU A 30 25.78 13.94 1.95
C LEU A 30 26.21 13.09 0.74
N ILE A 31 27.13 12.13 0.94
CA ILE A 31 27.62 11.22 -0.10
C ILE A 31 26.56 10.19 -0.49
N GLU A 32 25.69 9.81 0.44
CA GLU A 32 24.73 8.71 0.25
C GLU A 32 23.58 9.08 -0.67
N ARG A 33 23.24 10.37 -0.72
CA ARG A 33 22.23 10.93 -1.63
C ARG A 33 22.58 10.74 -3.10
N PHE A 34 23.88 10.73 -3.41
CA PHE A 34 24.40 10.58 -4.77
C PHE A 34 24.86 9.14 -5.07
N MET A 35 24.70 8.21 -4.13
CA MET A 35 25.06 6.81 -4.37
C MET A 35 24.05 6.09 -5.27
N SER A 36 24.54 5.06 -5.96
CA SER A 36 23.69 4.14 -6.68
C SER A 36 22.89 3.28 -5.68
N PRO A 37 21.68 2.81 -6.04
CA PRO A 37 20.84 2.00 -5.17
C PRO A 37 21.56 0.73 -4.69
N GLU A 38 22.39 0.11 -5.51
CA GLU A 38 23.14 -1.10 -5.14
C GLU A 38 24.16 -0.82 -4.01
N ARG A 39 24.76 0.38 -4.00
CA ARG A 39 25.66 0.79 -2.91
C ARG A 39 24.88 1.12 -1.63
N LEU A 40 23.68 1.69 -1.76
CA LEU A 40 22.79 1.95 -0.62
C LEU A 40 22.28 0.66 0.01
N GLU A 41 21.93 -0.35 -0.81
CA GLU A 41 21.59 -1.70 -0.33
C GLU A 41 22.75 -2.30 0.48
N LYS A 42 23.98 -2.26 -0.05
CA LYS A 42 25.16 -2.77 0.66
C LYS A 42 25.44 -2.08 2.00
N ARG A 43 24.95 -0.85 2.18
CA ARG A 43 25.05 -0.09 3.43
C ARG A 43 23.83 -0.24 4.35
N GLY A 44 22.87 -1.08 3.97
CA GLY A 44 21.65 -1.32 4.75
C GLY A 44 20.61 -0.21 4.64
N LYS A 45 20.79 0.78 3.77
CA LYS A 45 19.83 1.88 3.54
C LYS A 45 18.77 1.45 2.52
N LEU A 46 18.05 0.37 2.86
CA LEU A 46 17.16 -0.36 1.94
C LEU A 46 16.01 0.51 1.42
N TYR A 47 15.34 1.26 2.30
CA TYR A 47 14.23 2.14 1.89
C TYR A 47 14.67 3.19 0.85
N HIS A 48 15.81 3.84 1.06
CA HIS A 48 16.34 4.82 0.12
C HIS A 48 16.84 4.18 -1.17
N ALA A 49 17.40 2.97 -1.10
CA ALA A 49 17.77 2.20 -2.28
C ALA A 49 16.54 1.87 -3.13
N ALA A 50 15.45 1.40 -2.51
CA ALA A 50 14.19 1.10 -3.16
C ALA A 50 13.61 2.33 -3.88
N ARG A 51 13.58 3.49 -3.20
CA ARG A 51 13.15 4.75 -3.80
C ARG A 51 14.03 5.17 -5.00
N LYS A 52 15.33 4.89 -4.97
CA LYS A 52 16.22 5.14 -6.11
C LYS A 52 15.97 4.20 -7.28
N TYR A 53 15.56 2.96 -7.05
CA TYR A 53 15.09 2.08 -8.14
C TYR A 53 13.76 2.57 -8.72
N GLU A 54 12.85 3.04 -7.87
CA GLU A 54 11.58 3.63 -8.28
C GLU A 54 11.77 4.88 -9.16
N GLU A 55 12.65 5.80 -8.76
CA GLU A 55 13.02 6.98 -9.56
C GLU A 55 13.61 6.61 -10.93
N ARG A 56 14.21 5.41 -11.05
CA ARG A 56 14.76 4.87 -12.30
C ARG A 56 13.74 4.06 -13.11
N GLY A 57 12.54 3.85 -12.59
CA GLY A 57 11.48 3.04 -13.20
C GLY A 57 11.68 1.52 -13.05
N ASP A 58 12.67 1.06 -12.28
CA ASP A 58 12.85 -0.37 -11.98
C ASP A 58 11.95 -0.78 -10.80
N PHE A 59 10.65 -0.79 -11.05
CA PHE A 59 9.62 -1.01 -10.03
C PHE A 59 9.69 -2.40 -9.40
N ILE A 60 10.17 -3.42 -10.14
CA ILE A 60 10.30 -4.78 -9.62
C ILE A 60 11.39 -4.82 -8.54
N LYS A 61 12.59 -4.30 -8.83
CA LYS A 61 13.65 -4.23 -7.82
C LYS A 61 13.31 -3.29 -6.68
N ALA A 62 12.62 -2.19 -6.97
CA ALA A 62 12.12 -1.30 -5.92
C ALA A 62 11.23 -2.06 -4.94
N ALA A 63 10.25 -2.81 -5.43
CA ALA A 63 9.34 -3.59 -4.60
C ALA A 63 10.05 -4.66 -3.77
N GLU A 64 10.95 -5.45 -4.38
CA GLU A 64 11.76 -6.44 -3.66
C GLU A 64 12.62 -5.79 -2.55
N THR A 65 13.16 -4.61 -2.81
CA THR A 65 13.97 -3.88 -1.84
C THR A 65 13.11 -3.27 -0.74
N TYR A 66 11.90 -2.79 -1.05
CA TYR A 66 10.92 -2.32 -0.06
C TYR A 66 10.48 -3.46 0.87
N ILE A 67 10.30 -4.69 0.36
CA ILE A 67 10.03 -5.87 1.21
C ILE A 67 11.20 -6.12 2.17
N LYS A 68 12.44 -6.09 1.67
CA LYS A 68 13.63 -6.21 2.55
C LYS A 68 13.72 -5.07 3.57
N ALA A 69 13.22 -3.89 3.23
CA ALA A 69 13.13 -2.74 4.12
C ALA A 69 11.98 -2.83 5.13
N ASN A 70 11.19 -3.93 5.13
CA ASN A 70 10.00 -4.10 5.95
C ASN A 70 8.94 -3.01 5.70
N SER A 71 8.79 -2.59 4.44
CA SER A 71 7.80 -1.60 3.97
C SER A 71 6.89 -2.21 2.90
N PRO A 72 6.04 -3.18 3.26
CA PRO A 72 5.14 -3.87 2.32
C PRO A 72 4.15 -2.94 1.62
N GLU A 73 3.75 -1.82 2.21
CA GLU A 73 2.86 -0.82 1.58
C GLU A 73 3.50 -0.23 0.32
N CYS A 74 4.76 0.19 0.44
CA CYS A 74 5.53 0.74 -0.67
C CYS A 74 5.83 -0.33 -1.72
N ALA A 75 6.06 -1.57 -1.27
CA ALA A 75 6.26 -2.71 -2.18
C ALA A 75 5.01 -3.02 -2.99
N ALA A 76 3.82 -2.99 -2.37
CA ALA A 76 2.55 -3.23 -3.04
C ALA A 76 2.33 -2.21 -4.17
N TRP A 77 2.51 -0.92 -3.88
CA TRP A 77 2.41 0.15 -4.86
C TRP A 77 3.42 -0.03 -6.01
N ALA A 78 4.67 -0.37 -5.70
CA ALA A 78 5.69 -0.60 -6.72
C ALA A 78 5.35 -1.82 -7.60
N TYR A 79 4.83 -2.91 -7.03
CA TYR A 79 4.35 -4.06 -7.80
C TYR A 79 3.14 -3.71 -8.68
N GLU A 80 2.21 -2.87 -8.22
CA GLU A 80 1.11 -2.38 -9.06
C GLU A 80 1.63 -1.58 -10.26
N LYS A 81 2.63 -0.70 -10.06
CA LYS A 81 3.28 0.03 -11.15
C LYS A 81 3.99 -0.90 -12.14
N ALA A 82 4.55 -2.00 -11.64
CA ALA A 82 5.12 -3.07 -12.46
C ALA A 82 4.06 -3.97 -13.14
N LYS A 83 2.75 -3.75 -12.88
CA LYS A 83 1.63 -4.60 -13.32
C LYS A 83 1.71 -6.04 -12.81
N LEU A 84 2.43 -6.26 -11.72
CA LEU A 84 2.52 -7.55 -11.02
C LEU A 84 1.49 -7.59 -9.89
N PHE A 85 0.21 -7.64 -10.28
CA PHE A 85 -0.91 -7.51 -9.34
C PHE A 85 -0.98 -8.66 -8.32
N ASP A 86 -0.56 -9.87 -8.68
CA ASP A 86 -0.50 -11.01 -7.74
C ASP A 86 0.39 -10.69 -6.53
N LYS A 87 1.60 -10.17 -6.79
CA LYS A 87 2.55 -9.82 -5.74
C LYS A 87 2.10 -8.60 -4.95
N ALA A 88 1.47 -7.63 -5.62
CA ALA A 88 0.89 -6.47 -4.94
C ALA A 88 -0.18 -6.91 -3.93
N ALA A 89 -1.07 -7.82 -4.34
CA ALA A 89 -2.12 -8.36 -3.50
C ALA A 89 -1.56 -9.11 -2.27
N GLU A 90 -0.51 -9.92 -2.45
CA GLU A 90 0.18 -10.56 -1.32
C GLU A 90 0.75 -9.54 -0.32
N CYS A 91 1.30 -8.43 -0.81
CA CYS A 91 1.81 -7.36 0.05
C CYS A 91 0.67 -6.67 0.81
N TYR A 92 -0.46 -6.41 0.18
CA TYR A 92 -1.66 -5.85 0.82
C TYR A 92 -2.25 -6.81 1.87
N GLU A 93 -2.26 -8.12 1.61
CA GLU A 93 -2.67 -9.12 2.60
C GLU A 93 -1.77 -9.13 3.83
N MET A 94 -0.45 -8.97 3.66
CA MET A 94 0.50 -8.92 4.78
C MET A 94 0.20 -7.78 5.76
N ILE A 95 -0.23 -6.63 5.25
CA ILE A 95 -0.62 -5.46 6.06
C ILE A 95 -2.09 -5.47 6.47
N LYS A 96 -2.84 -6.52 6.10
CA LYS A 96 -4.28 -6.69 6.37
C LYS A 96 -5.18 -5.64 5.72
N GLU A 97 -4.71 -5.00 4.66
CA GLU A 97 -5.49 -4.12 3.80
C GLU A 97 -6.26 -4.97 2.79
N TYR A 98 -7.30 -5.66 3.28
CA TYR A 98 -8.02 -6.67 2.51
C TYR A 98 -8.78 -6.09 1.30
N LYS A 99 -9.22 -4.84 1.38
CA LYS A 99 -9.91 -4.18 0.27
C LYS A 99 -8.98 -4.03 -0.93
N ASP A 100 -7.83 -3.38 -0.73
CA ASP A 100 -6.83 -3.19 -1.78
C ASP A 100 -6.27 -4.53 -2.28
N ALA A 101 -6.08 -5.50 -1.37
CA ALA A 101 -5.69 -6.86 -1.74
C ALA A 101 -6.69 -7.54 -2.68
N SER A 102 -8.00 -7.42 -2.41
CA SER A 102 -9.02 -7.98 -3.30
C SER A 102 -9.01 -7.33 -4.67
N GLU A 103 -8.96 -6.00 -4.73
CA GLU A 103 -8.89 -5.27 -6.01
C GLU A 103 -7.64 -5.67 -6.82
N ALA A 104 -6.50 -5.86 -6.14
CA ALA A 104 -5.28 -6.32 -6.77
C ALA A 104 -5.42 -7.78 -7.28
N TRP A 105 -6.02 -8.70 -6.51
CA TRP A 105 -6.30 -10.07 -6.97
C TRP A 105 -7.27 -10.12 -8.15
N GLU A 106 -8.26 -9.23 -8.19
CA GLU A 106 -9.16 -9.10 -9.34
C GLU A 106 -8.42 -8.64 -10.60
N LYS A 107 -7.55 -7.62 -10.49
CA LYS A 107 -6.70 -7.15 -11.59
C LYS A 107 -5.72 -8.24 -12.06
N ALA A 108 -5.28 -9.11 -11.16
CA ALA A 108 -4.51 -10.31 -11.47
C ALA A 108 -5.32 -11.41 -12.17
N GLY A 109 -6.66 -11.33 -12.14
CA GLY A 109 -7.56 -12.34 -12.68
C GLY A 109 -7.82 -13.52 -11.72
N ASN A 110 -7.30 -13.46 -10.49
CA ASN A 110 -7.53 -14.49 -9.48
C ASN A 110 -8.78 -14.16 -8.64
N LEU A 111 -9.94 -14.27 -9.29
CA LEU A 111 -11.24 -13.98 -8.66
C LEU A 111 -11.50 -14.82 -7.41
N LYS A 112 -10.97 -16.05 -7.35
CA LYS A 112 -11.13 -16.92 -6.18
C LYS A 112 -10.44 -16.33 -4.96
N LYS A 113 -9.17 -15.93 -5.08
CA LYS A 113 -8.44 -15.30 -3.97
C LYS A 113 -9.04 -13.95 -3.58
N ALA A 114 -9.44 -13.14 -4.56
CA ALA A 114 -10.14 -11.89 -4.29
C ALA A 114 -11.39 -12.11 -3.42
N ALA A 115 -12.19 -13.13 -3.75
CA ALA A 115 -13.41 -13.45 -3.00
C ALA A 115 -13.11 -13.96 -1.59
N GLU A 116 -12.06 -14.78 -1.43
CA GLU A 116 -11.58 -15.25 -0.11
C GLU A 116 -11.07 -14.10 0.77
N VAL A 117 -10.41 -13.10 0.18
CA VAL A 117 -9.91 -11.92 0.91
C VAL A 117 -11.05 -10.98 1.30
N LEU A 118 -12.01 -10.73 0.41
CA LEU A 118 -13.23 -9.98 0.74
C LEU A 118 -14.07 -10.67 1.81
N GLU A 119 -14.16 -12.01 1.80
CA GLU A 119 -14.85 -12.76 2.85
C GLU A 119 -14.20 -12.51 4.24
N LYS A 120 -12.86 -12.54 4.32
CA LYS A 120 -12.14 -12.17 5.56
C LYS A 120 -12.36 -10.71 5.98
N LEU A 121 -12.57 -9.82 5.02
CA LEU A 121 -12.92 -8.43 5.32
C LEU A 121 -14.36 -8.34 5.85
N ALA A 122 -15.28 -9.08 5.23
CA ALA A 122 -16.68 -9.14 5.62
C ALA A 122 -16.89 -9.76 7.02
N GLU A 123 -16.02 -10.68 7.45
CA GLU A 123 -16.01 -11.19 8.84
C GLU A 123 -15.70 -10.09 9.88
N LYS A 124 -14.97 -9.04 9.49
CA LYS A 124 -14.69 -7.88 10.37
C LYS A 124 -15.74 -6.79 10.22
N GLU A 125 -16.21 -6.60 9.00
CA GLU A 125 -17.10 -5.53 8.59
C GLU A 125 -18.22 -6.12 7.73
N GLU A 126 -19.33 -6.48 8.39
CA GLU A 126 -20.45 -7.23 7.79
C GLU A 126 -21.04 -6.56 6.54
N TRP A 127 -20.87 -5.24 6.36
CA TRP A 127 -21.34 -4.53 5.18
C TRP A 127 -20.67 -4.98 3.86
N TYR A 128 -19.45 -5.54 3.91
CA TYR A 128 -18.77 -6.07 2.73
C TYR A 128 -19.25 -7.47 2.31
N LEU A 129 -20.20 -8.08 3.04
CA LEU A 129 -20.74 -9.40 2.71
C LEU A 129 -21.35 -9.44 1.29
N GLU A 130 -21.97 -8.34 0.85
CA GLU A 130 -22.52 -8.25 -0.51
C GLU A 130 -21.43 -8.33 -1.59
N ASP A 131 -20.34 -7.57 -1.41
CA ASP A 131 -19.27 -7.51 -2.40
C ASP A 131 -18.54 -8.86 -2.48
N ALA A 132 -18.34 -9.51 -1.33
CA ALA A 132 -17.86 -10.88 -1.27
C ALA A 132 -18.81 -11.85 -2.02
N ALA A 133 -20.12 -11.76 -1.80
CA ALA A 133 -21.12 -12.63 -2.45
C ALA A 133 -21.13 -12.46 -3.98
N LYS A 134 -21.10 -11.20 -4.47
CA LYS A 134 -21.02 -10.87 -5.91
C LYS A 134 -19.77 -11.45 -6.55
N LEU A 135 -18.64 -11.45 -5.82
CA LEU A 135 -17.41 -12.03 -6.34
C LEU A 135 -17.45 -13.55 -6.36
N TRP A 136 -17.96 -14.17 -5.29
CA TRP A 136 -18.17 -15.62 -5.25
C TRP A 136 -19.14 -16.11 -6.32
N GLU A 137 -20.15 -15.33 -6.71
CA GLU A 137 -21.07 -15.72 -7.78
C GLU A 137 -20.35 -15.98 -9.13
N LYS A 138 -19.28 -15.23 -9.40
CA LYS A 138 -18.44 -15.40 -10.59
C LYS A 138 -17.52 -16.62 -10.51
N VAL A 139 -17.29 -17.16 -9.31
CA VAL A 139 -16.31 -18.23 -9.04
C VAL A 139 -17.02 -19.55 -8.71
N ASP A 140 -17.89 -19.54 -7.70
CA ASP A 140 -18.63 -20.67 -7.16
C ASP A 140 -20.01 -20.24 -6.66
N LYS A 141 -21.05 -20.66 -7.38
CA LYS A 141 -22.44 -20.33 -7.09
C LYS A 141 -22.95 -20.92 -5.77
N GLU A 142 -22.41 -22.05 -5.31
CA GLU A 142 -22.87 -22.66 -4.05
C GLU A 142 -22.36 -21.85 -2.86
N LYS A 143 -21.08 -21.47 -2.86
CA LYS A 143 -20.53 -20.52 -1.88
C LYS A 143 -21.23 -19.16 -1.91
N ALA A 144 -21.52 -18.66 -3.11
CA ALA A 144 -22.25 -17.40 -3.26
C ALA A 144 -23.62 -17.45 -2.55
N LYS A 145 -24.38 -18.54 -2.70
CA LYS A 145 -25.67 -18.71 -2.00
C LYS A 145 -25.51 -18.69 -0.49
N GLU A 146 -24.47 -19.32 0.05
CA GLU A 146 -24.20 -19.32 1.49
C GLU A 146 -23.96 -17.89 2.00
N ILE A 147 -23.15 -17.10 1.29
CA ILE A 147 -22.86 -15.72 1.69
C ILE A 147 -24.08 -14.83 1.50
N TRP A 148 -24.86 -15.01 0.42
CA TRP A 148 -26.14 -14.30 0.23
C TRP A 148 -27.14 -14.57 1.34
N ARG A 149 -27.12 -15.75 1.94
CA ARG A 149 -27.93 -16.04 3.13
C ARG A 149 -27.48 -15.20 4.33
N LYS A 150 -26.16 -15.09 4.56
CA LYS A 150 -25.60 -14.21 5.60
C LYS A 150 -25.95 -12.74 5.36
N VAL A 151 -25.91 -12.28 4.11
CA VAL A 151 -26.36 -10.93 3.72
C VAL A 151 -27.82 -10.70 4.08
N ALA A 152 -28.71 -11.66 3.77
CA ALA A 152 -30.12 -11.53 4.11
C ALA A 152 -30.36 -11.48 5.63
N GLU A 153 -29.63 -12.31 6.40
CA GLU A 153 -29.67 -12.31 7.87
C GLU A 153 -29.16 -10.97 8.45
N TYR A 154 -28.12 -10.39 7.86
CA TYR A 154 -27.59 -9.06 8.22
C TYR A 154 -28.64 -7.96 8.02
N TYR A 155 -29.28 -7.89 6.85
CA TYR A 155 -30.31 -6.89 6.59
C TYR A 155 -31.57 -7.08 7.43
N GLU A 156 -31.96 -8.32 7.73
CA GLU A 156 -33.08 -8.57 8.63
C GLU A 156 -32.78 -8.05 10.05
N LYS A 157 -31.54 -8.18 10.50
CA LYS A 157 -31.09 -7.65 11.80
C LYS A 157 -31.08 -6.12 11.81
N GLU A 158 -30.46 -5.48 10.81
CA GLU A 158 -30.48 -4.01 10.68
C GLU A 158 -31.91 -3.46 10.64
N ALA A 159 -32.79 -4.07 9.83
CA ALA A 159 -34.18 -3.62 9.72
C ALA A 159 -34.97 -3.73 11.03
N LYS A 160 -34.66 -4.72 11.88
CA LYS A 160 -35.27 -4.84 13.22
C LYS A 160 -34.70 -3.81 14.20
N GLU A 161 -33.41 -3.52 14.12
CA GLU A 161 -32.76 -2.51 14.96
C GLU A 161 -33.24 -1.09 14.60
N GLU A 162 -33.41 -0.78 13.31
CA GLU A 162 -33.96 0.49 12.83
C GLU A 162 -35.48 0.59 13.03
N GLY A 163 -36.21 -0.51 12.79
CA GLY A 163 -37.67 -0.57 13.01
C GLY A 163 -38.08 -0.39 14.47
N ALA A 164 -37.25 -0.86 15.41
CA ALA A 164 -37.45 -0.63 16.85
C ALA A 164 -37.26 0.84 17.28
N PHE A 165 -36.70 1.70 16.41
CA PHE A 165 -36.44 3.12 16.72
C PHE A 165 -37.59 4.05 16.31
N TYR A 166 -38.58 3.56 15.56
CA TYR A 166 -39.73 4.34 15.06
C TYR A 166 -41.08 3.94 15.67
N GLU A 167 -41.09 3.19 16.79
CA GLU A 167 -42.32 2.78 17.50
C GLU A 167 -42.68 3.66 18.72
N ASP A 168 -42.04 4.82 18.94
CA ASP A 168 -42.37 5.80 19.99
C ASP A 168 -43.29 6.95 19.52
#